data_AF-A0A1I4L5L4-F1
#
_entry.id   AF-A0A1I4L5L4-F1
#
_cell.length_a   1.000
_cell.length_b   1.000
_cell.length_c   1.000
_cell.angle_alpha   90.00
_cell.angle_beta   90.00
_cell.angle_gamma   90.00
#
_symmetry.space_group_name_H-M   'P 1'
#
loop_
_entity.id
_entity.type
_entity.pdbx_description
1 polymer ?
#
loop_
_entity_poly.entity_id
_entity_poly.type
_entity_poly.pdbx_seq_one_letter_code
_entity_poly.pdbx_strand_id
1 'polypeptide(L)'
;MQGFEQRETPDIAAGGASGRQVRIRHHPRDGSVFLDDDYLVRGVAGGILVKLVREYLATGRQDFSTRELRLAGTELRLPELHDNLSVRLGLLQQRLRERAAPLQLARTGRGRFRLQVHGCLTLSLTRMA
;
A
#
# COMPACT_ATOMS: atom_id res chain seq x y z
N MET A 1 -41.14 11.61 -24.23
CA MET A 1 -41.20 11.99 -22.80
C MET A 1 -40.93 10.71 -22.01
N GLN A 2 -39.64 10.40 -21.79
CA GLN A 2 -38.92 10.54 -20.50
C GLN A 2 -39.16 9.37 -19.54
N GLY A 3 -38.06 8.78 -19.06
CA GLY A 3 -38.00 7.71 -18.07
C GLY A 3 -36.90 6.70 -18.39
N PHE A 4 -35.70 7.14 -18.73
CA PHE A 4 -34.51 7.01 -17.87
C PHE A 4 -34.18 5.57 -17.48
N GLU A 5 -33.19 5.02 -18.19
CA GLU A 5 -32.20 4.07 -17.68
C GLU A 5 -31.83 4.40 -16.23
N GLN A 6 -32.38 3.63 -15.29
CA GLN A 6 -31.70 3.44 -14.03
C GLN A 6 -30.88 2.17 -14.14
N ARG A 7 -29.62 2.40 -14.53
CA ARG A 7 -28.50 1.52 -14.28
C ARG A 7 -28.66 0.92 -12.89
N GLU A 8 -28.69 -0.40 -12.83
CA GLU A 8 -28.43 -1.15 -11.61
C GLU A 8 -27.17 -0.58 -10.96
N THR A 9 -27.37 0.16 -9.88
CA THR A 9 -26.35 0.49 -8.89
C THR A 9 -26.69 -0.36 -7.67
N PRO A 10 -26.10 -1.54 -7.57
CA PRO A 10 -25.52 -2.00 -6.34
C PRO A 10 -24.02 -2.08 -6.60
N ASP A 11 -23.15 -1.48 -5.81
CA ASP A 11 -22.89 -1.98 -4.49
C ASP A 11 -21.95 -0.98 -3.82
N ILE A 12 -22.50 -0.18 -2.91
CA ILE A 12 -21.68 0.45 -1.87
C ILE A 12 -21.37 -0.62 -0.82
N ALA A 13 -20.63 -1.66 -1.18
CA ALA A 13 -19.88 -2.39 -0.17
C ALA A 13 -18.76 -1.46 0.30
N ALA A 14 -19.06 -0.72 1.36
CA ALA A 14 -18.12 -0.64 2.46
C ALA A 14 -17.76 -2.10 2.80
N GLY A 15 -16.73 -2.62 2.12
CA GLY A 15 -16.32 -4.01 2.18
C GLY A 15 -15.94 -4.36 3.61
N GLY A 16 -16.92 -4.87 4.35
CA GLY A 16 -16.76 -5.50 5.63
C GLY A 16 -15.66 -6.53 5.47
N ALA A 17 -14.51 -6.20 6.04
CA ALA A 17 -13.34 -7.02 5.96
C ALA A 17 -13.50 -8.23 6.89
N SER A 18 -14.30 -9.20 6.46
CA SER A 18 -14.39 -10.55 7.03
C SER A 18 -13.24 -11.46 6.54
N GLY A 19 -12.18 -10.86 5.98
CA GLY A 19 -10.95 -11.53 5.60
C GLY A 19 -9.83 -11.24 6.59
N ARG A 20 -9.07 -12.28 6.94
CA ARG A 20 -7.86 -12.31 7.79
C ARG A 20 -7.30 -10.91 8.09
N GLN A 21 -7.47 -10.46 9.33
CA GLN A 21 -6.96 -9.16 9.77
C GLN A 21 -5.43 -9.19 9.74
N VAL A 22 -4.83 -8.22 9.07
CA VAL A 22 -3.38 -8.12 8.95
C VAL A 22 -2.88 -6.78 9.44
N ARG A 23 -2.01 -6.87 10.45
CA ARG A 23 -1.45 -5.73 11.16
C ARG A 23 -0.10 -5.36 10.55
N ILE A 24 0.00 -4.18 9.97
CA ILE A 24 1.28 -3.66 9.49
C ILE A 24 1.90 -2.84 10.61
N ARG A 25 3.04 -3.27 11.13
CA ARG A 25 3.84 -2.52 12.12
C ARG A 25 4.98 -1.81 11.43
N HIS A 26 5.06 -0.49 11.59
CA HIS A 26 6.14 0.32 11.06
C HIS A 26 6.99 0.94 12.16
N HIS A 27 8.31 0.77 12.03
CA HIS A 27 9.34 1.39 12.85
C HIS A 27 10.03 2.51 12.05
N PRO A 28 9.59 3.77 12.21
CA PRO A 28 10.10 4.90 11.42
C PRO A 28 11.59 5.17 11.65
N ARG A 29 12.17 4.68 12.75
CA ARG A 29 13.58 4.87 13.11
C ARG A 29 14.56 4.23 12.11
N ASP A 30 14.18 3.07 11.56
CA ASP A 30 14.99 2.32 10.58
C ASP A 30 14.19 2.06 9.27
N GLY A 31 12.93 2.47 9.22
CA GLY A 31 12.02 2.16 8.11
C GLY A 31 11.64 0.67 8.05
N SER A 32 11.85 -0.08 9.12
CA SER A 32 11.51 -1.50 9.22
C SER A 32 10.00 -1.69 9.29
N VAL A 33 9.47 -2.59 8.48
CA VAL A 33 8.06 -2.93 8.41
C VAL A 33 7.87 -4.41 8.63
N PHE A 34 6.95 -4.73 9.53
CA PHE A 34 6.54 -6.08 9.87
C PHE A 34 5.08 -6.28 9.47
N LEU A 35 4.79 -7.48 8.99
CA LEU A 35 3.46 -7.97 8.70
C LEU A 35 3.08 -8.93 9.83
N ASP A 36 2.12 -8.53 10.65
CA ASP A 36 1.85 -9.15 11.94
C ASP A 36 3.13 -9.14 12.81
N ASP A 37 3.80 -10.28 12.99
CA ASP A 37 5.11 -10.42 13.66
C ASP A 37 6.28 -10.69 12.70
N ASP A 38 5.99 -10.85 11.41
CA ASP A 38 6.96 -11.32 10.43
C ASP A 38 7.63 -10.15 9.69
N TYR A 39 8.96 -10.15 9.65
CA TYR A 39 9.74 -9.05 9.07
C TYR A 39 9.54 -9.00 7.55
N LEU A 40 8.97 -7.92 7.00
CA LEU A 40 8.69 -7.84 5.57
C LEU A 40 9.84 -7.19 4.80
N VAL A 41 10.16 -5.93 5.14
CA VAL A 41 11.13 -5.07 4.47
C VAL A 41 11.66 -4.00 5.43
N ARG A 42 12.77 -3.33 5.08
CA ARG A 42 13.30 -2.17 5.82
C ARG A 42 13.66 -0.99 4.93
N GLY A 43 13.96 0.15 5.56
CA GLY A 43 14.34 1.38 4.91
C GLY A 43 13.26 1.91 3.97
N VAL A 44 13.68 2.32 2.77
CA VAL A 44 12.81 2.98 1.78
C VAL A 44 11.63 2.10 1.35
N ALA A 45 11.81 0.80 1.17
CA ALA A 45 10.72 -0.10 0.76
C ALA A 45 9.61 -0.15 1.82
N GLY A 46 9.99 -0.11 3.11
CA GLY A 46 9.04 0.00 4.20
C GLY A 46 8.31 1.33 4.21
N GLY A 47 9.04 2.43 4.00
CA GLY A 47 8.44 3.77 3.87
C GLY A 47 7.42 3.88 2.73
N ILE A 48 7.72 3.30 1.56
CA ILE A 48 6.77 3.21 0.43
C ILE A 48 5.52 2.48 0.88
N LEU A 49 5.66 1.27 1.43
CA LEU A 49 4.52 0.45 1.80
C LEU A 49 3.60 1.17 2.80
N VAL A 50 4.19 1.81 3.81
CA VAL A 50 3.44 2.56 4.83
C VAL A 50 2.70 3.74 4.21
N LYS A 51 3.29 4.46 3.26
CA LYS A 51 2.58 5.52 2.53
C LYS A 51 1.38 4.94 1.79
N LEU A 52 1.56 3.87 1.02
CA LEU A 52 0.48 3.26 0.25
C LEU A 52 -0.66 2.76 1.15
N VAL A 53 -0.31 2.09 2.25
CA VAL A 53 -1.28 1.60 3.23
C VAL A 53 -2.01 2.74 3.92
N ARG A 54 -1.31 3.83 4.29
CA ARG A 54 -1.94 5.03 4.87
C ARG A 54 -2.98 5.63 3.93
N GLU A 55 -2.63 5.81 2.66
CA GLU A 55 -3.56 6.36 1.66
C GLU A 55 -4.77 5.45 1.46
N TYR A 56 -4.53 4.13 1.38
CA TYR A 56 -5.59 3.15 1.27
C TYR A 56 -6.53 3.19 2.48
N LEU A 57 -6.00 3.27 3.71
CA LEU A 57 -6.83 3.36 4.93
C LEU A 57 -7.56 4.70 5.04
N ALA A 58 -6.97 5.79 4.55
CA ALA A 58 -7.56 7.13 4.65
C ALA A 58 -8.63 7.39 3.57
N THR A 59 -8.46 6.85 2.36
CA THR A 59 -9.27 7.22 1.19
C THR A 59 -9.87 6.02 0.45
N GLY A 60 -9.46 4.79 0.77
CA GLY A 60 -9.77 3.58 -0.01
C GLY A 60 -9.00 3.48 -1.32
N ARG A 61 -8.12 4.44 -1.65
CA ARG A 61 -7.39 4.49 -2.92
C ARG A 61 -6.43 3.32 -3.07
N GLN A 62 -6.50 2.66 -4.22
CA GLN A 62 -5.65 1.51 -4.55
C GLN A 62 -4.70 1.78 -5.73
N ASP A 63 -4.97 2.78 -6.58
CA ASP A 63 -4.16 3.08 -7.76
C ASP A 63 -3.13 4.19 -7.50
N PHE A 64 -1.86 3.89 -7.77
CA PHE A 64 -0.72 4.75 -7.50
C PHE A 64 0.28 4.81 -8.67
N SER A 65 1.07 5.88 -8.70
CA SER A 65 2.05 6.16 -9.76
C SER A 65 3.47 6.34 -9.23
N THR A 66 4.46 6.03 -10.04
CA THR A 66 5.88 6.21 -9.73
C THR A 66 6.20 7.69 -9.52
N ARG A 67 5.55 8.58 -10.30
CA ARG A 67 5.66 10.03 -10.16
C ARG A 67 5.17 10.53 -8.81
N GLU A 68 4.01 10.05 -8.35
CA GLU A 68 3.46 10.47 -7.06
C GLU A 68 4.32 9.98 -5.90
N LEU A 69 4.85 8.75 -5.99
CA LEU A 69 5.78 8.25 -4.99
C LEU A 69 7.06 9.08 -4.94
N ARG A 70 7.60 9.52 -6.08
CA ARG A 70 8.75 10.44 -6.09
C ARG A 70 8.42 11.74 -5.33
N LEU A 71 7.29 12.37 -5.63
CA LEU A 71 6.86 13.58 -4.91
C LEU A 71 6.71 13.32 -3.40
N ALA A 72 6.05 12.23 -3.03
CA ALA A 72 5.88 11.83 -1.64
C ALA A 72 7.20 11.47 -0.95
N GLY A 73 8.21 10.99 -1.68
CA GLY A 73 9.54 10.67 -1.13
C GLY A 73 10.20 11.89 -0.49
N THR A 74 10.10 13.05 -1.13
CA THR A 74 10.57 14.31 -0.58
C THR A 74 9.82 14.68 0.71
N GLU A 75 8.48 14.59 0.70
CA GLU A 75 7.63 14.91 1.85
C GLU A 75 7.85 13.96 3.04
N LEU A 76 8.10 12.69 2.74
CA LEU A 76 8.33 11.61 3.71
C LEU A 76 9.79 11.52 4.18
N ARG A 77 10.66 12.44 3.71
CA ARG A 77 12.12 12.41 3.96
C ARG A 77 12.76 11.07 3.60
N LEU A 78 12.39 10.51 2.45
CA LEU A 78 12.96 9.32 1.85
C LEU A 78 13.75 9.71 0.58
N PRO A 79 14.88 10.43 0.69
CA PRO A 79 15.63 10.94 -0.47
C PRO A 79 16.13 9.81 -1.39
N GLU A 80 16.46 8.66 -0.80
CA GLU A 80 16.87 7.44 -1.50
C GLU A 80 15.79 6.80 -2.38
N LEU A 81 14.54 7.29 -2.29
CA LEU A 81 13.43 6.81 -3.09
C LEU A 81 13.59 7.18 -4.57
N HIS A 82 14.24 8.30 -4.89
CA HIS A 82 14.25 8.85 -6.26
C HIS A 82 15.11 8.03 -7.23
N ASP A 83 16.28 7.56 -6.79
CA ASP A 83 17.27 6.95 -7.68
C ASP A 83 16.90 5.52 -8.10
N ASN A 84 16.28 4.76 -7.20
CA ASN A 84 16.09 3.31 -7.36
C ASN A 84 14.64 2.86 -7.17
N LEU A 85 13.66 3.74 -7.40
CA LEU A 85 12.25 3.44 -7.14
C LEU A 85 11.76 2.16 -7.81
N SER A 86 12.06 1.98 -9.10
CA SER A 86 11.61 0.82 -9.87
C SER A 86 12.17 -0.49 -9.29
N VAL A 87 13.45 -0.49 -8.91
CA VAL A 87 14.12 -1.65 -8.31
C VAL A 87 13.55 -1.94 -6.92
N ARG A 88 13.41 -0.91 -6.08
CA ARG A 88 12.85 -1.03 -4.72
C ARG A 88 11.39 -1.49 -4.74
N LEU A 89 10.58 -1.01 -5.68
CA LEU A 89 9.21 -1.50 -5.91
C LEU A 89 9.20 -2.96 -6.36
N GLY A 90 10.11 -3.35 -7.24
CA GLY A 90 10.26 -4.74 -7.67
C GLY A 90 10.61 -5.67 -6.49
N LEU A 91 11.57 -5.27 -5.64
CA LEU A 91 11.92 -6.01 -4.43
C LEU A 91 10.76 -6.09 -3.44
N LEU A 92 10.04 -4.98 -3.22
CA LEU A 92 8.86 -4.97 -2.36
C LEU A 92 7.76 -5.89 -2.90
N GLN A 93 7.49 -5.85 -4.21
CA GLN A 93 6.56 -6.75 -4.89
C GLN A 93 6.96 -8.22 -4.71
N GLN A 94 8.23 -8.55 -4.93
CA GLN A 94 8.74 -9.90 -4.74
C GLN A 94 8.55 -10.36 -3.30
N ARG A 95 8.91 -9.54 -2.32
CA ARG A 95 8.77 -9.89 -0.89
C ARG A 95 7.32 -10.09 -0.45
N LEU A 96 6.40 -9.28 -0.97
CA LEU A 96 4.96 -9.45 -0.73
C LEU A 96 4.43 -10.76 -1.31
N ARG A 97 4.90 -11.15 -2.50
CA ARG A 97 4.53 -12.41 -3.14
C ARG A 97 5.11 -13.62 -2.40
N GLU A 98 6.40 -13.57 -2.06
CA GLU A 98 7.09 -14.65 -1.35
C GLU A 98 6.44 -14.97 0.00
N ARG A 99 5.94 -13.95 0.70
CA ARG A 99 5.27 -14.12 1.98
C ARG A 99 3.77 -14.37 1.88
N ALA A 100 3.25 -14.51 0.65
CA ALA A 100 1.81 -14.61 0.38
C ALA A 100 1.00 -13.58 1.18
N ALA A 101 1.52 -12.34 1.27
CA ALA A 101 0.88 -11.29 2.03
C ALA A 101 -0.51 -11.03 1.44
N PRO A 102 -1.54 -10.73 2.26
CA PRO A 102 -2.87 -10.36 1.76
C PRO A 102 -2.86 -8.96 1.13
N LEU A 103 -1.71 -8.32 1.00
CA LEU A 103 -1.53 -7.15 0.18
C LEU A 103 -0.52 -7.46 -0.92
N GLN A 104 -0.84 -7.05 -2.13
CA GLN A 104 0.00 -7.24 -3.31
C GLN A 104 0.10 -5.94 -4.08
N LEU A 105 1.24 -5.74 -4.74
CA LEU A 105 1.47 -4.61 -5.61
C LEU A 105 1.46 -5.13 -7.05
N ALA A 106 0.38 -4.85 -7.79
CA ALA A 106 0.25 -5.23 -9.18
C ALA A 106 0.59 -4.05 -10.08
N ARG A 107 1.39 -4.27 -11.11
CA ARG A 107 1.72 -3.22 -12.08
C ARG A 107 0.55 -3.07 -13.07
N THR A 108 -0.02 -1.88 -13.17
CA THR A 108 -1.20 -1.60 -14.02
C THR A 108 -0.86 -0.83 -15.30
N GLY A 109 0.40 -0.38 -15.46
CA GLY A 109 0.87 0.29 -16.66
C GLY A 109 2.26 0.90 -16.51
N ARG A 110 2.70 1.71 -17.49
CA ARG A 110 3.98 2.42 -17.44
C ARG A 110 4.03 3.35 -16.22
N GLY A 111 4.83 2.96 -15.23
CA GLY A 111 4.97 3.71 -13.99
C GLY A 111 3.73 3.73 -13.10
N ARG A 112 2.73 2.88 -13.35
CA ARG A 112 1.51 2.76 -12.53
C ARG A 112 1.41 1.40 -11.88
N PHE A 113 0.92 1.38 -10.66
CA PHE A 113 0.74 0.16 -9.89
C PHE A 113 -0.49 0.30 -8.98
N ARG A 114 -1.07 -0.83 -8.63
CA ARG A 114 -2.25 -0.96 -7.80
C ARG A 114 -1.91 -1.76 -6.56
N LEU A 115 -2.29 -1.24 -5.39
CA LEU A 115 -2.29 -1.95 -4.13
C LEU A 115 -3.57 -2.80 -4.05
N GLN A 116 -3.42 -4.09 -4.25
CA GLN A 116 -4.49 -5.06 -4.06
C GLN A 116 -4.48 -5.52 -2.61
N VAL A 117 -5.61 -5.38 -1.93
CA VAL A 117 -5.76 -5.77 -0.53
C VAL A 117 -6.86 -6.81 -0.44
N HIS A 118 -6.55 -7.95 0.17
CA HIS A 118 -7.40 -9.12 0.33
C HIS A 118 -7.68 -9.34 1.81
N GLY A 119 -8.50 -8.48 2.42
CA GLY A 119 -8.89 -8.57 3.83
C GLY A 119 -8.80 -7.25 4.59
N CYS A 120 -8.81 -7.32 5.92
CA CYS A 120 -8.75 -6.13 6.77
C CYS A 120 -7.30 -5.73 7.01
N LEU A 121 -6.89 -4.54 6.56
CA LEU A 121 -5.59 -3.97 6.92
C LEU A 121 -5.71 -3.05 8.12
N THR A 122 -4.74 -3.14 9.03
CA THR A 122 -4.59 -2.19 10.13
C THR A 122 -3.15 -1.71 10.18
N LEU A 123 -2.93 -0.41 10.23
CA LEU A 123 -1.60 0.17 10.36
C LEU A 123 -1.33 0.57 11.81
N SER A 124 -0.22 0.08 12.37
CA SER A 124 0.28 0.44 13.69
C SER A 124 1.63 1.13 13.55
N LEU A 125 1.69 2.40 13.93
CA LEU A 125 2.92 3.19 13.95
C LEU A 125 3.54 3.07 15.33
N THR A 126 4.60 2.27 15.45
CA THR A 126 5.32 2.12 16.72
C THR A 126 6.32 3.26 16.85
N ARG A 127 5.95 4.30 17.61
CA ARG A 127 6.89 5.30 18.09
C ARG A 127 7.50 4.77 19.38
N MET A 128 8.67 4.14 19.30
CA MET A 128 9.47 3.95 20.51
C MET A 128 10.17 5.28 20.79
N ALA A 129 9.81 5.87 21.93
CA ALA A 129 10.40 7.08 22.50
C ALA A 129 11.84 6.81 22.95
#